data_AF-A0AA88A4U7-F1
#
_entry.id   AF-A0AA88A4U7-F1
#
_cell.length_a   1.000
_cell.length_b   1.000
_cell.length_c   1.000
_cell.angle_alpha   90.00
_cell.angle_beta   90.00
_cell.angle_gamma   90.00
#
_symmetry.space_group_name_H-M   'P 1'
#
loop_
_entity.id
_entity.type
_entity.pdbx_description
1 polymer ?
#
loop_
_entity_poly.entity_id
_entity_poly.type
_entity_poly.pdbx_seq_one_letter_code
_entity_poly.pdbx_strand_id
1 'polypeptide(L)'
;MMAWEGQPSTQQGPTVTEVPDLEEVQDETVNQPDQPQAMTPTLAVPNGRIQTFTLDHIPPSQWRYRFQEFKAWLILEVQKPNAQSRQILLQFVSRFVGILQDWWMSLREYKQLMFLQTKSVEGALPQLYSEFCGQ
;
A
#
# COMPACT_ATOMS: atom_id res chain seq x y z
N MET A 1 6.02 -38.30 42.23
CA MET A 1 6.47 -39.35 41.27
C MET A 1 5.55 -39.29 40.06
N MET A 2 5.92 -39.92 38.95
CA MET A 2 5.21 -39.83 37.66
C MET A 2 4.16 -40.93 37.49
N ALA A 3 3.08 -40.64 36.76
CA ALA A 3 2.44 -41.57 35.82
C ALA A 3 1.45 -40.80 34.91
N TRP A 4 1.37 -41.18 33.63
CA TRP A 4 0.45 -40.68 32.61
C TRP A 4 -0.02 -41.92 31.84
N GLU A 5 -1.32 -42.16 31.73
CA GLU A 5 -1.97 -43.16 30.85
C GLU A 5 -3.50 -42.95 30.96
N GLY A 6 -4.30 -42.96 29.89
CA GLY A 6 -4.04 -43.02 28.44
C GLY A 6 -5.30 -42.60 27.66
N GLN A 7 -5.25 -42.56 26.32
CA GLN A 7 -6.35 -42.06 25.46
C GLN A 7 -6.62 -43.03 24.30
N PRO A 8 -7.89 -43.17 23.84
CA PRO A 8 -8.15 -42.94 22.42
C PRO A 8 -9.50 -42.22 22.12
N SER A 9 -9.69 -41.87 20.85
CA SER A 9 -10.84 -41.18 20.22
C SER A 9 -12.11 -42.08 20.12
N THR A 10 -13.32 -41.66 19.67
CA THR A 10 -13.65 -40.69 18.59
C THR A 10 -15.17 -40.33 18.52
N GLN A 11 -15.47 -39.16 17.91
CA GLN A 11 -16.54 -38.88 16.92
C GLN A 11 -17.97 -38.41 17.30
N GLN A 12 -18.49 -37.57 16.37
CA GLN A 12 -19.89 -37.24 16.00
C GLN A 12 -20.72 -36.22 16.82
N GLY A 13 -21.47 -35.39 16.07
CA GLY A 13 -22.55 -34.50 16.50
C GLY A 13 -23.81 -34.75 15.66
N PRO A 14 -24.89 -33.97 15.81
CA PRO A 14 -25.19 -32.97 14.77
C PRO A 14 -25.92 -31.71 15.30
N THR A 15 -26.21 -30.75 14.40
CA THR A 15 -27.60 -30.37 13.99
C THR A 15 -27.52 -29.32 12.87
N VAL A 16 -28.41 -29.43 11.88
CA VAL A 16 -28.56 -28.52 10.71
C VAL A 16 -30.08 -28.37 10.43
N THR A 17 -30.45 -27.35 9.64
CA THR A 17 -31.84 -27.02 9.21
C THR A 17 -32.69 -26.41 10.37
N GLU A 18 -33.61 -25.47 10.18
CA GLU A 18 -34.36 -25.08 8.97
C GLU A 18 -34.76 -23.58 8.94
N VAL A 19 -35.03 -23.06 7.74
CA VAL A 19 -35.72 -21.78 7.41
C VAL A 19 -36.74 -22.10 6.31
N PRO A 20 -37.94 -21.48 6.25
CA PRO A 20 -38.16 -20.05 5.94
C PRO A 20 -39.17 -19.39 6.93
N ASP A 21 -39.87 -18.26 6.77
CA ASP A 21 -40.57 -17.56 5.66
C ASP A 21 -40.84 -16.07 6.04
N LEU A 22 -41.17 -15.08 5.19
CA LEU A 22 -41.25 -15.01 3.71
C LEU A 22 -41.00 -13.56 3.20
N GLU A 23 -42.04 -12.72 3.07
CA GLU A 23 -42.10 -11.39 2.38
C GLU A 23 -43.04 -10.43 3.18
N GLU A 24 -43.13 -9.11 2.97
CA GLU A 24 -42.55 -8.15 2.00
C GLU A 24 -42.17 -6.83 2.80
N VAL A 25 -41.97 -5.59 2.34
CA VAL A 25 -42.31 -4.85 1.10
C VAL A 25 -41.19 -3.96 0.52
N GLN A 26 -41.37 -3.61 -0.76
CA GLN A 26 -41.03 -2.37 -1.51
C GLN A 26 -40.89 -1.05 -0.68
N ASP A 27 -40.31 0.06 -1.13
CA ASP A 27 -39.39 0.52 -2.21
C ASP A 27 -39.46 2.07 -2.10
N GLU A 28 -38.34 2.79 -2.11
CA GLU A 28 -38.38 4.20 -2.54
C GLU A 28 -37.01 4.69 -3.06
N THR A 29 -36.89 4.89 -4.37
CA THR A 29 -35.66 5.35 -5.02
C THR A 29 -35.46 6.87 -4.96
N VAL A 30 -34.88 7.37 -3.86
CA VAL A 30 -34.45 8.78 -3.78
C VAL A 30 -33.08 8.96 -4.43
N ASN A 31 -33.10 9.22 -5.74
CA ASN A 31 -31.94 9.78 -6.46
C ASN A 31 -31.62 11.18 -5.91
N GLN A 32 -30.40 11.41 -5.42
CA GLN A 32 -29.91 12.74 -5.09
C GLN A 32 -28.49 12.93 -5.65
N PRO A 33 -28.27 13.92 -6.54
CA PRO A 33 -27.00 14.08 -7.25
C PRO A 33 -25.96 14.90 -6.47
N ASP A 34 -24.70 14.72 -6.87
CA ASP A 34 -23.53 15.56 -6.59
C ASP A 34 -23.36 16.04 -5.12
N GLN A 35 -22.72 15.19 -4.31
CA GLN A 35 -21.90 15.68 -3.20
C GLN A 35 -20.43 15.68 -3.64
N PRO A 36 -19.69 16.80 -3.50
CA PRO A 36 -18.26 16.80 -3.75
C PRO A 36 -17.58 15.89 -2.73
N GLN A 37 -17.04 14.76 -3.20
CA GLN A 37 -16.40 13.77 -2.35
C GLN A 37 -15.23 14.40 -1.59
N ALA A 38 -15.40 14.60 -0.28
CA ALA A 38 -14.31 14.98 0.60
C ALA A 38 -13.21 13.93 0.49
N MET A 39 -11.99 14.36 0.13
CA MET A 39 -10.86 13.47 -0.10
C MET A 39 -10.36 12.89 1.24
N THR A 40 -11.07 11.88 1.75
CA THR A 40 -10.60 11.05 2.85
C THR A 40 -9.30 10.36 2.42
N PRO A 41 -8.16 10.59 3.08
CA PRO A 41 -6.94 9.85 2.77
C PRO A 41 -7.17 8.38 3.11
N THR A 42 -7.31 7.54 2.10
CA THR A 42 -7.64 6.10 2.25
C THR A 42 -6.44 5.34 2.80
N LEU A 43 -6.23 5.45 4.12
CA LEU A 43 -5.26 4.62 4.84
C LEU A 43 -5.72 3.16 4.83
N ALA A 44 -4.76 2.27 4.53
CA ALA A 44 -4.87 0.83 4.54
C ALA A 44 -5.93 0.21 3.59
N VAL A 45 -5.46 -0.35 2.48
CA VAL A 45 -6.10 -1.49 1.82
C VAL A 45 -5.49 -2.76 2.40
N PRO A 46 -6.17 -3.50 3.31
CA PRO A 46 -5.63 -4.72 3.91
C PRO A 46 -5.77 -5.91 2.96
N ASN A 47 -4.90 -6.00 1.97
CA ASN A 47 -4.72 -7.24 1.20
C ASN A 47 -3.34 -7.28 0.52
N GLY A 48 -2.86 -8.47 0.16
CA GLY A 48 -1.48 -8.74 -0.29
C GLY A 48 -1.06 -8.15 -1.65
N ARG A 49 -1.68 -7.06 -2.12
CA ARG A 49 -1.24 -6.34 -3.33
C ARG A 49 0.02 -5.51 -3.00
N ILE A 50 1.03 -5.62 -3.85
CA ILE A 50 2.23 -4.81 -3.76
C ILE A 50 1.86 -3.36 -4.12
N GLN A 51 2.02 -2.43 -3.18
CA GLN A 51 1.71 -1.01 -3.39
C GLN A 51 2.66 -0.39 -4.42
N THR A 52 2.17 -0.15 -5.65
CA THR A 52 2.95 0.49 -6.71
C THR A 52 2.96 2.01 -6.58
N PHE A 53 4.01 2.62 -7.15
CA PHE A 53 4.18 4.06 -7.29
C PHE A 53 4.16 4.42 -8.77
N THR A 54 3.36 5.43 -9.11
CA THR A 54 3.08 5.87 -10.48
C THR A 54 2.63 7.34 -10.43
N LEU A 55 2.90 8.06 -11.53
CA LEU A 55 2.44 9.42 -11.82
C LEU A 55 1.60 9.48 -13.12
N ASP A 56 1.45 8.36 -13.83
CA ASP A 56 0.97 8.28 -15.23
C ASP A 56 -0.48 8.72 -15.44
N HIS A 57 -1.28 8.67 -14.38
CA HIS A 57 -2.70 9.03 -14.40
C HIS A 57 -3.00 10.27 -13.54
N ILE A 58 -1.96 11.03 -13.18
CA ILE A 58 -2.03 12.17 -12.27
C ILE A 58 -1.50 13.41 -13.01
N PRO A 59 -2.25 14.53 -13.08
CA PRO A 59 -1.78 15.72 -13.76
C PRO A 59 -0.57 16.34 -13.03
N PRO A 60 0.41 16.96 -13.73
CA PRO A 60 1.63 17.49 -13.11
C PRO A 60 1.41 18.49 -11.97
N SER A 61 0.30 19.23 -11.99
CA SER A 61 -0.11 20.12 -10.90
C SER A 61 -0.36 19.38 -9.56
N GLN A 62 -0.75 18.11 -9.61
CA GLN A 62 -1.04 17.26 -8.45
C GLN A 62 0.13 16.33 -8.06
N TRP A 63 1.20 16.24 -8.85
CA TRP A 63 2.37 15.42 -8.51
C TRP A 63 2.91 15.75 -7.12
N ARG A 64 2.98 17.04 -6.74
CA ARG A 64 3.40 17.51 -5.40
C ARG A 64 2.62 16.87 -4.24
N TYR A 65 1.34 16.56 -4.44
CA TYR A 65 0.50 15.85 -3.47
C TYR A 65 0.81 14.35 -3.45
N ARG A 66 0.92 13.71 -4.62
CA ARG A 66 1.31 12.30 -4.77
C ARG A 66 2.67 11.99 -4.14
N PHE A 67 3.62 12.93 -4.21
CA PHE A 67 4.91 12.84 -3.51
C PHE A 67 4.79 12.82 -1.97
N GLN A 68 3.70 13.33 -1.38
CA GLN A 68 3.45 13.18 0.07
C GLN A 68 3.01 11.75 0.43
N GLU A 69 2.26 11.06 -0.43
CA GLU A 69 1.95 9.64 -0.22
C GLU A 69 3.22 8.78 -0.30
N PHE A 70 4.12 9.10 -1.24
CA PHE A 70 5.44 8.45 -1.31
C PHE A 70 6.22 8.69 -0.01
N LYS A 71 6.23 9.93 0.50
CA LYS A 71 6.85 10.29 1.80
C LYS A 71 6.24 9.51 2.96
N ALA A 72 4.91 9.42 3.04
CA ALA A 72 4.20 8.71 4.10
C ALA A 72 4.55 7.21 4.11
N TRP A 73 4.58 6.57 2.94
CA TRP A 73 5.02 5.17 2.83
C TRP A 73 6.47 4.97 3.31
N LEU A 74 7.39 5.83 2.87
CA LEU A 74 8.80 5.79 3.26
C LEU A 74 8.98 5.96 4.79
N ILE A 75 8.20 6.85 5.41
CA ILE A 75 8.18 7.06 6.87
C ILE A 75 7.66 5.81 7.62
N LEU A 76 6.68 5.09 7.08
CA LEU A 76 6.16 3.85 7.66
C LEU A 76 7.16 2.69 7.54
N GLU A 77 7.92 2.60 6.45
CA GLU A 77 8.97 1.59 6.31
C GLU A 77 10.16 1.83 7.26
N VAL A 78 10.56 3.10 7.47
CA VAL A 78 11.68 3.46 8.38
C VAL A 78 11.37 3.12 9.85
N GLN A 79 10.09 3.06 10.23
CA GLN A 79 9.67 2.66 11.58
C GLN A 79 9.72 1.14 11.84
N LYS A 80 10.00 0.30 10.83
CA LYS A 80 10.05 -1.16 11.00
C LYS A 80 11.32 -1.59 11.74
N PRO A 81 11.26 -2.66 12.56
CA PRO A 81 12.46 -3.21 13.20
C PRO A 81 13.49 -3.65 12.16
N ASN A 82 14.76 -3.30 12.39
CA ASN A 82 15.89 -3.54 11.48
C ASN A 82 15.78 -2.83 10.11
N ALA A 83 15.01 -1.74 10.01
CA ALA A 83 14.96 -0.87 8.84
C ALA A 83 16.38 -0.43 8.38
N GLN A 84 16.69 -0.66 7.10
CA GLN A 84 17.92 -0.18 6.45
C GLN A 84 17.56 0.70 5.27
N SER A 85 18.08 1.95 5.23
CA SER A 85 17.77 2.94 4.18
C SER A 85 17.89 2.35 2.76
N ARG A 86 19.01 1.66 2.47
CA ARG A 86 19.25 1.03 1.15
C ARG A 86 18.23 -0.05 0.80
N GLN A 87 17.77 -0.85 1.76
CA GLN A 87 16.76 -1.88 1.51
C GLN A 87 15.38 -1.26 1.26
N ILE A 88 15.02 -0.22 2.02
CA ILE A 88 13.78 0.53 1.82
C ILE A 88 13.78 1.22 0.45
N LEU A 89 14.90 1.81 0.04
CA LEU A 89 15.03 2.46 -1.27
C LEU A 89 15.03 1.46 -2.44
N LEU A 90 15.64 0.28 -2.30
CA LEU A 90 15.50 -0.82 -3.26
C LEU A 90 14.03 -1.26 -3.38
N GLN A 91 13.32 -1.38 -2.26
CA GLN A 91 11.90 -1.70 -2.17
C GLN A 91 10.99 -0.56 -2.67
N PHE A 92 11.49 0.68 -2.71
CA PHE A 92 10.77 1.83 -3.28
C PHE A 92 10.86 1.81 -4.82
N VAL A 93 12.06 1.78 -5.39
CA VAL A 93 12.28 1.85 -6.84
C VAL A 93 11.80 0.59 -7.58
N SER A 94 11.85 -0.58 -6.94
CA SER A 94 11.30 -1.83 -7.50
C SER A 94 9.76 -1.85 -7.59
N ARG A 95 9.08 -0.84 -7.05
CA ARG A 95 7.62 -0.67 -7.15
C ARG A 95 7.22 0.52 -8.03
N PHE A 96 8.17 1.15 -8.71
CA PHE A 96 7.90 2.17 -9.71
C PHE A 96 7.29 1.53 -10.97
N VAL A 97 6.33 2.22 -11.57
CA VAL A 97 5.65 1.85 -12.81
C VAL A 97 5.58 3.08 -13.72
N GLY A 98 5.56 2.87 -15.05
CA GLY A 98 5.39 3.94 -16.04
C GLY A 98 6.50 4.98 -15.97
N ILE A 99 6.18 6.27 -16.01
CA ILE A 99 7.19 7.34 -16.10
C ILE A 99 8.20 7.37 -14.93
N LEU A 100 7.85 6.81 -13.76
CA LEU A 100 8.81 6.63 -12.66
C LEU A 100 9.81 5.48 -12.95
N GLN A 101 9.34 4.40 -13.56
CA GLN A 101 10.15 3.25 -13.96
C GLN A 101 11.06 3.62 -15.14
N ASP A 102 10.52 4.32 -16.13
CA ASP A 102 11.28 4.81 -17.30
C ASP A 102 12.37 5.79 -16.87
N TRP A 103 12.06 6.73 -15.97
CA TRP A 103 13.06 7.60 -15.34
C TRP A 103 14.15 6.79 -14.65
N TRP A 104 13.79 5.83 -13.79
CA TRP A 104 14.76 5.00 -13.07
C TRP A 104 15.67 4.21 -14.02
N MET A 105 15.12 3.62 -15.08
CA MET A 105 15.87 2.89 -16.11
C MET A 105 16.74 3.79 -17.00
N SER A 106 16.37 5.07 -17.17
CA SER A 106 17.19 6.06 -17.88
C SER A 106 18.44 6.50 -17.10
N LEU A 107 18.46 6.30 -15.78
CA LEU A 107 19.62 6.61 -14.95
C LEU A 107 20.77 5.64 -15.22
N ARG A 108 21.97 6.18 -15.47
CA ARG A 108 23.21 5.38 -15.45
C ARG A 108 23.40 4.74 -14.08
N GLU A 109 23.98 3.54 -14.04
CA GLU A 109 24.24 2.75 -12.82
C GLU A 109 24.81 3.59 -11.66
N TYR A 110 25.78 4.48 -11.92
CA TYR A 110 26.33 5.37 -10.89
C TYR A 110 25.26 6.29 -10.24
N LYS A 111 24.32 6.86 -11.02
CA LYS A 111 23.20 7.65 -10.46
C LYS A 111 22.27 6.75 -9.62
N GLN A 112 21.95 5.55 -10.09
CA GLN A 112 21.14 4.58 -9.34
C GLN A 112 21.81 4.20 -8.01
N LEU A 113 23.12 3.91 -8.03
CA LEU A 113 23.91 3.62 -6.83
C LEU A 113 23.95 4.81 -5.86
N MET A 114 24.14 6.04 -6.34
CA MET A 114 24.12 7.25 -5.51
C MET A 114 22.76 7.47 -4.84
N PHE A 115 21.64 7.24 -5.55
CA PHE A 115 20.29 7.29 -4.98
C PHE A 115 20.13 6.25 -3.84
N LEU A 116 20.52 4.99 -4.09
CA LEU A 116 20.43 3.88 -3.14
C LEU A 116 21.44 3.96 -1.97
N GLN A 117 22.47 4.80 -2.08
CA GLN A 117 23.49 5.06 -1.04
C GLN A 117 23.23 6.35 -0.24
N THR A 118 22.08 7.02 -0.44
CA THR A 118 21.68 8.15 0.41
C THR A 118 21.59 7.74 1.88
N LYS A 119 22.11 8.59 2.78
CA LYS A 119 22.30 8.28 4.21
C LYS A 119 20.99 7.92 4.92
N SER A 120 19.93 8.68 4.64
CA SER A 120 18.57 8.41 5.07
C SER A 120 17.63 8.39 3.86
N VAL A 121 16.52 7.68 4.01
CA VAL A 121 15.45 7.60 3.00
C VAL A 121 14.87 8.99 2.67
N GLU A 122 14.88 9.89 3.65
CA GLU A 122 14.50 11.31 3.51
C GLU A 122 15.42 12.10 2.56
N GLY A 123 16.66 11.64 2.34
CA GLY A 123 17.60 12.26 1.39
C GLY A 123 17.36 11.86 -0.06
N ALA A 124 16.65 10.76 -0.32
CA ALA A 124 16.35 10.27 -1.66
C ALA A 124 15.11 10.95 -2.27
N LEU A 125 14.06 11.17 -1.47
CA LEU A 125 12.81 11.73 -1.96
C LEU A 125 12.95 13.15 -2.56
N PRO A 126 13.77 14.07 -2.02
CA PRO A 126 14.04 15.37 -2.65
C PRO A 126 14.71 15.26 -4.02
N GLN A 127 15.53 14.23 -4.27
CA GLN A 127 16.14 14.00 -5.59
C GLN A 127 15.06 13.63 -6.61
N LEU A 128 14.21 12.66 -6.27
CA LEU A 128 13.07 12.26 -7.11
C LEU A 128 12.07 13.41 -7.31
N TYR A 129 11.77 14.17 -6.26
CA TYR A 129 10.89 15.34 -6.33
C TYR A 129 11.46 16.41 -7.27
N SER A 130 12.76 16.71 -7.19
CA SER A 130 13.39 17.74 -8.02
C SER A 130 13.38 17.38 -9.51
N GLU A 131 13.45 16.10 -9.87
CA GLU A 131 13.46 15.67 -11.28
C GLU A 131 12.06 15.72 -11.92
N PHE A 132 10.97 15.60 -11.15
CA PHE A 132 9.59 15.63 -11.65
C PHE A 132 8.83 16.94 -11.38
N CYS A 133 9.03 17.58 -10.22
CA CYS A 133 8.31 18.79 -9.81
C CYS A 133 9.10 20.09 -9.99
N GLY A 134 10.41 20.00 -10.27
CA GLY A 134 11.35 21.11 -10.16
C GLY A 134 11.78 21.40 -8.72
N GLN A 135 12.54 22.48 -8.54
CA GLN A 135 12.82 23.04 -7.20
C GLN A 135 11.62 23.83 -6.67
#